data_AF-A5G5C5-F1
#
_entry.id   AF-A5G5C5-F1
#
_cell.length_a   1.000
_cell.length_b   1.000
_cell.length_c   1.000
_cell.angle_alpha   90.00
_cell.angle_beta   90.00
_cell.angle_gamma   90.00
#
_symmetry.space_group_name_H-M   'P 1'
#
loop_
_entity.id
_entity.type
_entity.pdbx_description
1 polymer ?
#
loop_
_entity_poly.entity_id
_entity_poly.type
_entity_poly.pdbx_seq_one_letter_code
_entity_poly.pdbx_strand_id
1 'polypeptide(L)'
;MKKLIIILIALLGLTGCAAINKESGGIIHRFKQERKLAEAVKLLEKGDEAAATKLLKEITTAEGTPGVTDEALFRLSLMQLRPDVGRDGLEQTQKSLEHLLREYPSSSWTRMAWPLMEFLTSAEELQRQNRNLKILNLSLNKENKEQQHIKSLNLSLTKENKELRQAIERLKNLDLELEQKTKH
;
A
#
# COMPACT_ATOMS: atom_id res chain seq x y z
N MET A 1 -53.30 -51.58 5.34
CA MET A 1 -53.01 -50.16 5.06
C MET A 1 -52.84 -49.30 6.32
N LYS A 2 -53.75 -49.36 7.31
CA LYS A 2 -53.60 -48.58 8.57
C LYS A 2 -52.31 -48.85 9.37
N LYS A 3 -51.81 -50.10 9.36
CA LYS A 3 -50.56 -50.48 10.06
C LYS A 3 -49.28 -49.91 9.41
N LEU A 4 -49.29 -49.66 8.10
CA LEU A 4 -48.15 -49.06 7.38
C LEU A 4 -48.04 -47.55 7.63
N ILE A 5 -49.18 -46.87 7.79
CA ILE A 5 -49.24 -45.43 8.08
C ILE A 5 -48.68 -45.13 9.49
N ILE A 6 -48.97 -45.99 10.47
CA ILE A 6 -48.46 -45.82 11.84
C ILE A 6 -46.93 -45.99 11.91
N ILE A 7 -46.37 -46.92 11.13
CA ILE A 7 -44.91 -47.14 11.05
C ILE A 7 -44.23 -45.95 10.35
N LEU A 8 -44.86 -45.38 9.31
CA LEU A 8 -44.32 -44.21 8.60
C LEU A 8 -44.30 -42.95 9.48
N ILE A 9 -45.33 -42.74 10.31
CA ILE A 9 -45.39 -41.62 11.27
C ILE A 9 -44.39 -41.81 12.41
N ALA A 10 -44.18 -43.05 12.88
CA ALA A 10 -43.17 -43.36 13.89
C ALA A 10 -41.73 -43.16 13.37
N LEU A 11 -41.47 -43.43 12.08
CA LEU A 11 -40.16 -43.18 11.47
C LEU A 11 -39.85 -41.69 11.27
N LEU A 12 -40.87 -40.86 10.98
CA LEU A 12 -40.73 -39.41 10.83
C LEU A 12 -40.54 -38.66 12.16
N GLY A 13 -40.90 -39.28 13.29
CA GLY A 13 -40.71 -38.70 14.63
C GLY A 13 -39.29 -38.86 15.21
N LEU A 14 -38.43 -39.66 14.58
CA LEU A 14 -37.07 -39.95 15.08
C LEU A 14 -35.97 -39.09 14.43
N THR A 15 -36.30 -38.28 13.41
CA THR A 15 -35.36 -37.37 12.72
C THR A 15 -35.45 -35.94 13.25
N GLY A 16 -35.41 -35.76 14.57
CA GLY A 16 -35.62 -34.44 15.15
C GLY A 16 -35.24 -34.30 16.61
N CYS A 17 -34.02 -34.70 17.00
CA CYS A 17 -33.39 -34.32 18.28
C CYS A 17 -31.89 -34.69 18.28
N ALA A 18 -31.09 -34.12 17.37
CA ALA A 18 -29.64 -34.34 17.36
C ALA A 18 -28.86 -33.13 16.82
N ALA A 19 -29.15 -31.91 17.30
CA ALA A 19 -28.30 -30.75 17.03
C ALA A 19 -28.61 -29.54 17.96
N ILE A 20 -28.72 -29.75 19.27
CA ILE A 20 -28.69 -28.63 20.22
C ILE A 20 -27.68 -29.00 21.30
N ASN A 21 -26.40 -28.73 21.05
CA ASN A 21 -25.36 -28.77 22.10
C ASN A 21 -24.12 -27.91 21.77
N LYS A 22 -24.22 -26.96 20.80
CA LYS A 22 -23.10 -26.04 20.48
C LYS A 22 -23.49 -24.55 20.39
N GLU A 23 -24.78 -24.19 20.47
CA GLU A 23 -25.26 -22.83 20.17
C GLU A 23 -25.40 -21.89 21.38
N SER A 24 -25.53 -22.41 22.62
CA SER A 24 -25.74 -21.55 23.79
C SER A 24 -24.55 -20.63 24.08
N GLY A 25 -23.32 -21.09 23.82
CA GLY A 25 -22.11 -20.27 23.95
C GLY A 25 -21.98 -19.22 22.84
N GLY A 26 -22.37 -19.57 21.61
CA GLY A 26 -22.30 -18.67 20.45
C GLY A 26 -23.25 -17.48 20.56
N ILE A 27 -24.46 -17.70 21.09
CA ILE A 27 -25.44 -16.63 21.32
C ILE A 27 -24.95 -15.66 22.40
N ILE A 28 -24.48 -16.17 23.54
CA ILE A 28 -23.93 -15.32 24.62
C ILE A 28 -22.70 -14.54 24.14
N HIS A 29 -21.81 -15.19 23.38
CA HIS A 29 -20.65 -14.54 22.77
C HIS A 29 -21.07 -13.41 21.83
N ARG A 30 -22.01 -13.68 20.92
CA ARG A 30 -22.55 -12.67 20.00
C ARG A 30 -23.13 -11.46 20.73
N PHE A 31 -24.00 -11.67 21.71
CA PHE A 31 -24.57 -10.58 22.52
C PHE A 31 -23.49 -9.75 23.22
N LYS A 32 -22.44 -10.41 23.72
CA LYS A 32 -21.30 -9.71 24.36
C LYS A 32 -20.54 -8.85 23.35
N GLN A 33 -20.27 -9.36 22.16
CA GLN A 33 -19.59 -8.63 21.09
C GLN A 33 -20.45 -7.47 20.56
N GLU A 34 -21.75 -7.68 20.36
CA GLU A 34 -22.70 -6.62 19.95
C GLU A 34 -22.74 -5.49 20.98
N ARG A 35 -22.76 -5.82 22.28
CA ARG A 35 -22.72 -4.81 23.35
C ARG A 35 -21.41 -4.02 23.33
N LYS A 36 -20.27 -4.69 23.15
CA LYS A 36 -18.96 -4.01 23.02
C LYS A 36 -18.93 -3.07 21.83
N LEU A 37 -19.47 -3.50 20.68
CA LEU A 37 -19.54 -2.66 19.49
C LEU A 37 -20.42 -1.44 19.73
N ALA A 38 -21.60 -1.62 20.31
CA ALA A 38 -22.50 -0.51 20.64
C ALA A 38 -21.84 0.50 21.60
N GLU A 39 -21.05 0.02 22.56
CA GLU A 39 -20.26 0.88 23.45
C GLU A 39 -19.16 1.63 22.71
N ALA A 40 -18.42 0.96 21.82
CA ALA A 40 -17.41 1.60 20.97
C ALA A 40 -18.03 2.70 20.09
N VAL A 41 -19.19 2.45 19.49
CA VAL A 41 -19.91 3.45 18.68
C VAL A 41 -20.30 4.66 19.52
N LYS A 42 -20.83 4.45 20.74
CA LYS A 42 -21.14 5.56 21.66
C LYS A 42 -19.91 6.37 22.06
N LEU A 43 -18.75 5.73 22.22
CA LEU A 43 -17.51 6.43 22.51
C LEU A 43 -17.05 7.28 21.32
N LEU A 44 -17.17 6.76 20.09
CA LEU A 44 -16.92 7.54 18.86
C LEU A 44 -17.85 8.76 18.77
N GLU A 45 -19.14 8.59 19.04
CA GLU A 45 -20.12 9.70 19.05
C GLU A 45 -19.77 10.78 20.08
N LYS A 46 -19.15 10.40 21.20
CA LYS A 46 -18.68 11.32 22.24
C LYS A 46 -17.30 11.93 21.94
N GLY A 47 -16.63 11.48 20.89
CA GLY A 47 -15.26 11.87 20.54
C GLY A 47 -14.17 11.20 21.38
N ASP A 48 -14.49 10.18 22.21
CA ASP A 48 -13.50 9.38 22.92
C ASP A 48 -12.95 8.27 22.03
N GLU A 49 -12.07 8.68 21.12
CA GLU A 49 -11.52 7.81 20.09
C GLU A 49 -10.48 6.82 20.63
N ALA A 50 -9.75 7.19 21.68
CA ALA A 50 -8.78 6.30 22.29
C ALA A 50 -9.48 5.07 22.91
N ALA A 51 -10.55 5.29 23.67
CA ALA A 51 -11.33 4.21 24.26
C ALA A 51 -12.07 3.40 23.19
N ALA A 52 -12.66 4.06 22.18
CA ALA A 52 -13.30 3.38 21.07
C ALA A 52 -12.33 2.47 20.30
N THR A 53 -11.14 2.98 19.97
CA THR A 53 -10.08 2.21 19.27
C THR A 53 -9.73 0.95 20.04
N LYS A 54 -9.60 1.04 21.37
CA LYS A 54 -9.29 -0.11 22.22
C LYS A 54 -10.39 -1.18 22.12
N LEU A 55 -11.66 -0.79 22.26
CA LEU A 55 -12.78 -1.72 22.16
C LEU A 55 -12.90 -2.34 20.77
N LEU A 56 -12.73 -1.56 19.70
CA LEU A 56 -12.75 -2.06 18.33
C LEU A 56 -11.63 -3.08 18.10
N LYS A 57 -10.41 -2.80 18.58
CA LYS A 57 -9.30 -3.76 18.52
C LYS A 57 -9.64 -5.07 19.22
N GLU A 58 -10.20 -5.01 20.44
CA GLU A 58 -10.62 -6.21 21.17
C GLU A 58 -11.67 -7.03 20.42
N ILE A 59 -12.59 -6.40 19.68
CA ILE A 59 -13.59 -7.10 18.87
C ILE A 59 -12.91 -7.78 17.68
N THR A 60 -11.98 -7.09 17.01
CA THR A 60 -11.29 -7.61 15.81
C THR A 60 -10.30 -8.73 16.09
N THR A 61 -9.79 -8.84 17.32
CA THR A 61 -8.86 -9.90 17.73
C THR A 61 -9.55 -11.12 18.35
N ALA A 62 -10.84 -11.00 18.69
CA ALA A 62 -11.65 -12.09 19.21
C ALA A 62 -12.17 -13.01 18.09
N GLU A 63 -12.91 -14.04 18.47
CA GLU A 63 -13.59 -14.92 17.50
C GLU A 63 -14.57 -14.13 16.62
N GLY A 64 -14.45 -14.31 15.30
CA GLY A 64 -15.20 -13.56 14.32
C GLY A 64 -16.71 -13.73 14.47
N THR A 65 -17.42 -12.62 14.60
CA THR A 65 -18.89 -12.57 14.71
C THR A 65 -19.45 -11.76 13.54
N PRO A 66 -20.07 -12.41 12.54
CA PRO A 66 -20.64 -11.71 11.38
C PRO A 66 -21.67 -10.65 11.77
N GLY A 67 -21.57 -9.46 11.18
CA GLY A 67 -22.34 -8.26 11.52
C GLY A 67 -21.72 -7.38 12.60
N VAL A 68 -20.75 -7.91 13.38
CA VAL A 68 -20.07 -7.18 14.46
C VAL A 68 -18.59 -6.97 14.14
N THR A 69 -17.88 -8.04 13.82
CA THR A 69 -16.43 -7.99 13.55
C THR A 69 -16.13 -7.24 12.26
N ASP A 70 -16.95 -7.41 11.24
CA ASP A 70 -16.90 -6.67 9.98
C ASP A 70 -17.12 -5.17 10.16
N GLU A 71 -18.10 -4.77 10.98
CA GLU A 71 -18.30 -3.36 11.33
C GLU A 71 -17.08 -2.81 12.09
N ALA A 72 -16.58 -3.58 13.06
CA ALA A 72 -15.43 -3.17 13.86
C ALA A 72 -14.17 -3.02 13.01
N LEU A 73 -13.91 -3.94 12.08
CA LEU A 73 -12.81 -3.87 11.12
C LEU A 73 -12.91 -2.60 10.27
N PHE A 74 -14.09 -2.31 9.72
CA PHE A 74 -14.28 -1.11 8.90
C PHE A 74 -14.05 0.17 9.70
N ARG A 75 -14.67 0.31 10.87
CA ARG A 75 -14.53 1.50 11.72
C ARG A 75 -13.09 1.69 12.19
N LEU A 76 -12.43 0.62 12.62
CA LEU A 76 -11.03 0.68 13.04
C LEU A 76 -10.11 1.12 11.88
N SER A 77 -10.38 0.63 10.67
CA SER A 77 -9.64 1.03 9.46
C SER A 77 -9.76 2.54 9.21
N LEU A 78 -10.96 3.11 9.35
CA LEU A 78 -11.14 4.56 9.21
C LEU A 78 -10.38 5.37 10.26
N MET A 79 -10.26 4.86 11.49
CA MET A 79 -9.49 5.52 12.55
C MET A 79 -7.98 5.48 12.27
N GLN A 80 -7.50 4.41 11.64
CA GLN A 80 -6.08 4.25 11.29
C GLN A 80 -5.65 5.09 10.07
N LEU A 81 -6.60 5.53 9.24
CA LEU A 81 -6.33 6.41 8.08
C LEU A 81 -6.02 7.86 8.42
N ARG A 82 -6.07 8.23 9.70
CA ARG A 82 -5.87 9.62 10.09
C ARG A 82 -4.41 10.07 9.87
N PRO A 83 -4.19 11.35 9.50
CA PRO A 83 -2.86 11.85 9.15
C PRO A 83 -1.82 11.75 10.27
N ASP A 84 -2.27 11.79 11.52
CA ASP A 84 -1.46 11.72 12.74
C ASP A 84 -0.87 10.32 13.02
N VAL A 85 -1.47 9.26 12.45
CA VAL A 85 -1.00 7.88 12.60
C VAL A 85 0.18 7.56 11.68
N GLY A 86 0.39 8.36 10.63
CA GLY A 86 1.51 8.20 9.69
C GLY A 86 1.39 6.98 8.77
N ARG A 87 2.52 6.53 8.21
CA ARG A 87 2.54 5.43 7.21
C ARG A 87 2.09 4.08 7.76
N ASP A 88 2.38 3.80 9.02
CA ASP A 88 2.00 2.53 9.66
C ASP A 88 0.48 2.39 9.76
N GLY A 89 -0.25 3.51 9.87
CA GLY A 89 -1.71 3.55 9.84
C GLY A 89 -2.29 3.12 8.49
N LEU A 90 -1.66 3.52 7.38
CA LEU A 90 -2.10 3.14 6.03
C LEU A 90 -1.97 1.63 5.80
N GLU A 91 -0.83 1.04 6.16
CA GLU A 91 -0.60 -0.40 6.00
C GLU A 91 -1.57 -1.22 6.87
N GLN A 92 -1.82 -0.79 8.10
CA GLN A 92 -2.80 -1.45 8.99
C GLN A 92 -4.23 -1.34 8.45
N THR A 93 -4.57 -0.20 7.86
CA THR A 93 -5.86 0.01 7.21
C THR A 93 -6.03 -0.97 6.05
N GLN A 94 -5.06 -1.05 5.14
CA GLN A 94 -5.11 -1.96 3.99
C GLN A 94 -5.28 -3.41 4.46
N LYS A 95 -4.49 -3.86 5.44
CA LYS A 95 -4.64 -5.22 6.01
C LYS A 95 -6.03 -5.47 6.59
N SER A 96 -6.59 -4.50 7.31
CA SER A 96 -7.90 -4.62 7.95
C SER A 96 -9.04 -4.65 6.91
N LEU A 97 -8.94 -3.83 5.87
CA LEU A 97 -9.92 -3.83 4.77
C LEU A 97 -9.79 -5.08 3.89
N GLU A 98 -8.57 -5.58 3.63
CA GLU A 98 -8.35 -6.87 2.93
C GLU A 98 -9.00 -8.02 3.70
N HIS A 99 -8.80 -8.03 5.02
CA HIS A 99 -9.40 -9.01 5.91
C HIS A 99 -10.93 -8.96 5.86
N LEU A 100 -11.52 -7.75 5.90
CA LEU A 100 -12.95 -7.53 5.77
C LEU A 100 -13.50 -8.06 4.43
N LEU A 101 -12.82 -7.72 3.32
CA LEU A 101 -13.23 -8.14 1.97
C LEU A 101 -13.17 -9.66 1.79
N ARG A 102 -12.17 -10.32 2.39
CA ARG A 102 -11.95 -11.76 2.25
C ARG A 102 -12.88 -12.60 3.13
N GLU A 103 -13.01 -12.26 4.40
CA GLU A 103 -13.73 -13.10 5.37
C GLU A 103 -15.23 -12.75 5.47
N TYR A 104 -15.62 -11.52 5.09
CA TYR A 104 -17.01 -11.06 5.20
C TYR A 104 -17.54 -10.50 3.86
N PRO A 105 -17.46 -11.23 2.74
CA PRO A 105 -17.81 -10.70 1.41
C PRO A 105 -19.28 -10.27 1.28
N SER A 106 -20.19 -10.89 2.05
CA SER A 106 -21.62 -10.57 2.03
C SER A 106 -22.01 -9.38 2.92
N SER A 107 -21.07 -8.81 3.68
CA SER A 107 -21.35 -7.69 4.60
C SER A 107 -21.69 -6.40 3.85
N SER A 108 -22.56 -5.57 4.42
CA SER A 108 -22.77 -4.20 3.96
C SER A 108 -21.51 -3.34 4.10
N TRP A 109 -20.69 -3.60 5.13
CA TRP A 109 -19.43 -2.91 5.38
C TRP A 109 -18.39 -3.19 4.30
N THR A 110 -18.38 -4.41 3.75
CA THR A 110 -17.56 -4.78 2.59
C THR A 110 -17.86 -3.94 1.36
N ARG A 111 -19.14 -3.66 1.08
CA ARG A 111 -19.53 -2.79 -0.04
C ARG A 111 -19.01 -1.36 0.11
N MET A 112 -18.95 -0.86 1.35
CA MET A 112 -18.40 0.47 1.65
C MET A 112 -16.86 0.45 1.65
N ALA A 113 -16.25 -0.65 2.06
CA ALA A 113 -14.79 -0.83 2.10
C ALA A 113 -14.16 -0.94 0.71
N TRP A 114 -14.87 -1.52 -0.26
CA TRP A 114 -14.34 -1.75 -1.61
C TRP A 114 -13.78 -0.49 -2.30
N PRO A 115 -14.56 0.60 -2.50
CA PRO A 115 -14.04 1.80 -3.16
C PRO A 115 -12.91 2.46 -2.36
N LEU A 116 -12.93 2.35 -1.03
CA LEU A 116 -11.86 2.84 -0.18
C LEU A 116 -10.56 2.06 -0.43
N MET A 117 -10.63 0.73 -0.50
CA MET A 117 -9.47 -0.12 -0.80
C MET A 117 -8.86 0.22 -2.17
N GLU A 118 -9.69 0.35 -3.20
CA GLU A 118 -9.23 0.73 -4.54
C GLU A 118 -8.52 2.09 -4.51
N PHE A 119 -9.11 3.07 -3.82
CA PHE A 119 -8.51 4.40 -3.67
C PHE A 119 -7.15 4.34 -2.97
N LEU A 120 -7.04 3.61 -1.86
CA LEU A 120 -5.77 3.49 -1.10
C LEU A 120 -4.69 2.81 -1.94
N THR A 121 -5.05 1.76 -2.67
CA THR A 121 -4.13 1.03 -3.56
C THR A 121 -3.63 1.95 -4.68
N SER A 122 -4.53 2.72 -5.29
CA SER A 122 -4.17 3.70 -6.32
C SER A 122 -3.26 4.81 -5.77
N ALA A 123 -3.56 5.32 -4.56
CA ALA A 123 -2.75 6.34 -3.91
C ALA A 123 -1.33 5.84 -3.59
N GLU A 124 -1.18 4.58 -3.16
CA GLU A 124 0.12 3.98 -2.91
C GLU A 124 0.94 3.84 -4.19
N GLU A 125 0.32 3.35 -5.27
CA GLU A 125 0.98 3.23 -6.58
C GLU A 125 1.45 4.61 -7.10
N LEU A 126 0.61 5.64 -6.98
CA LEU A 126 1.00 7.01 -7.33
C LEU A 126 2.17 7.51 -6.48
N GLN A 127 2.19 7.22 -5.18
CA GLN A 127 3.34 7.57 -4.33
C GLN A 127 4.61 6.84 -4.75
N ARG A 128 4.51 5.56 -5.11
CA ARG A 128 5.63 4.76 -5.62
C ARG A 128 6.18 5.35 -6.91
N GLN A 129 5.31 5.66 -7.87
CA GLN A 129 5.68 6.32 -9.12
C GLN A 129 6.37 7.67 -8.88
N ASN A 130 5.85 8.47 -7.93
CA ASN A 130 6.46 9.75 -7.59
C ASN A 130 7.88 9.59 -7.00
N ARG A 131 8.09 8.59 -6.13
CA ARG A 131 9.43 8.26 -5.61
C ARG A 131 10.38 7.83 -6.73
N ASN A 132 9.92 6.99 -7.64
CA ASN A 132 10.71 6.55 -8.80
C ASN A 132 11.06 7.72 -9.73
N LEU A 133 10.12 8.61 -10.01
CA LEU A 133 10.34 9.82 -10.80
C LEU A 133 11.37 10.74 -10.16
N LYS A 134 11.34 10.91 -8.83
CA LYS A 134 12.37 11.68 -8.11
C LYS A 134 13.75 11.08 -8.26
N ILE A 135 13.88 9.76 -8.10
CA ILE A 135 15.16 9.05 -8.27
C ILE A 135 15.67 9.21 -9.71
N LEU A 136 14.79 9.01 -10.70
CA LEU A 136 15.15 9.16 -12.10
C LEU A 136 15.58 10.59 -12.44
N ASN A 137 14.87 11.59 -11.91
CA ASN A 137 15.20 13.00 -12.12
C ASN A 137 16.58 13.35 -11.53
N LEU A 138 16.90 12.83 -10.34
CA LEU A 138 18.23 12.99 -9.74
C LEU A 138 19.33 12.37 -10.62
N SER A 139 19.09 11.17 -11.15
CA SER A 139 20.03 10.49 -12.06
C SER A 139 20.23 11.29 -13.36
N LEU A 140 19.15 11.74 -13.99
CA LEU A 140 19.21 12.56 -15.21
C LEU A 140 19.94 13.88 -14.99
N ASN A 141 19.74 14.53 -13.84
CA ASN A 141 20.45 15.76 -13.52
C ASN A 141 21.95 15.53 -13.34
N LYS A 142 22.36 14.39 -12.80
CA LYS A 142 23.77 14.01 -12.71
C LYS A 142 24.38 13.79 -14.09
N GLU A 143 23.72 13.00 -14.93
CA GLU A 143 24.17 12.74 -16.30
C GLU A 143 24.25 14.03 -17.13
N ASN A 144 23.27 14.92 -17.03
CA ASN A 144 23.31 16.22 -17.70
C ASN A 144 24.52 17.07 -17.31
N LYS A 145 24.92 17.05 -16.03
CA LYS A 145 26.14 17.76 -15.57
C LYS A 145 27.40 17.13 -16.14
N GLU A 146 27.47 15.80 -16.18
CA GLU A 146 28.60 15.07 -16.78
C GLU A 146 28.71 15.37 -18.28
N GLN A 147 27.59 15.36 -19.01
CA GLN A 147 27.56 15.73 -20.43
C GLN A 147 28.02 17.19 -20.65
N GLN A 148 27.61 18.13 -19.81
CA GLN A 148 28.09 19.52 -19.88
C GLN A 148 29.60 19.60 -19.62
N HIS A 149 30.10 18.84 -18.64
CA HIS A 149 31.52 18.79 -18.35
C HIS A 149 32.33 18.23 -19.53
N ILE A 150 31.89 17.12 -20.14
CA ILE A 150 32.55 16.52 -21.32
C ILE A 150 32.53 17.51 -22.50
N LYS A 151 31.41 18.21 -22.74
CA LYS A 151 31.35 19.25 -23.78
C LYS A 151 32.37 20.37 -23.54
N SER A 152 32.55 20.80 -22.29
CA SER A 152 33.56 21.81 -21.95
C SER A 152 34.99 21.33 -22.18
N LEU A 153 35.30 20.07 -21.82
CA LEU A 153 36.60 19.45 -22.06
C LEU A 153 36.89 19.32 -23.56
N ASN A 154 35.93 18.84 -24.35
CA ASN A 154 36.07 18.73 -25.80
C ASN A 154 36.32 20.09 -26.47
N LEU A 155 35.66 21.15 -26.01
CA LEU A 155 35.90 22.50 -26.51
C LEU A 155 37.34 22.95 -26.22
N SER A 156 37.82 22.70 -25.00
CA SER A 156 39.20 23.00 -24.59
C SER A 156 40.23 22.23 -25.44
N LEU A 157 40.04 20.91 -25.58
CA LEU A 157 40.91 20.05 -26.39
C LEU A 157 40.91 20.46 -27.86
N THR A 158 39.77 20.91 -28.40
CA THR A 158 39.69 21.42 -29.78
C THR A 158 40.52 22.68 -29.96
N LYS A 159 40.48 23.59 -28.97
CA LYS A 159 41.29 24.81 -28.97
C LYS A 159 42.78 24.49 -28.88
N GLU A 160 43.18 23.64 -27.94
CA GLU A 160 44.58 23.22 -27.78
C GLU A 160 45.12 22.52 -29.03
N ASN A 161 44.35 21.62 -29.64
CA ASN A 161 44.74 20.98 -30.91
C ASN A 161 44.97 22.00 -32.03
N LYS A 162 44.16 23.06 -32.10
CA LYS A 162 44.33 24.13 -33.09
C LYS A 162 45.62 24.92 -32.82
N GLU A 163 45.90 25.24 -31.56
CA GLU A 163 47.13 25.95 -31.15
C GLU A 163 48.39 25.12 -31.44
N LEU A 164 48.37 23.83 -31.12
CA LEU A 164 49.47 22.91 -31.43
C LEU A 164 49.72 22.79 -32.93
N ARG A 165 48.67 22.69 -33.76
CA ARG A 165 48.82 22.68 -35.22
C ARG A 165 49.50 23.94 -35.74
N GLN A 166 49.08 25.11 -35.25
CA GLN A 166 49.71 26.37 -35.60
C GLN A 166 51.18 26.44 -35.14
N ALA A 167 51.48 25.93 -33.95
CA ALA A 167 52.86 25.88 -33.44
C ALA A 167 53.75 24.96 -34.31
N ILE A 168 53.23 23.79 -34.70
CA ILE A 168 53.93 22.86 -35.62
C ILE A 168 54.19 23.53 -36.97
N GLU A 169 53.22 24.24 -37.53
CA GLU A 169 53.42 24.97 -38.80
C GLU A 169 54.49 26.06 -38.68
N ARG A 170 54.51 26.82 -37.58
CA ARG A 170 55.57 27.82 -37.33
C ARG A 170 56.95 27.17 -37.22
N LEU A 171 57.07 26.07 -36.49
CA LEU A 171 58.34 25.33 -36.35
C LEU A 171 58.84 24.80 -37.70
N LYS A 172 57.95 24.24 -38.52
CA LYS A 172 58.31 23.79 -39.88
C LYS A 172 58.85 24.93 -40.74
N ASN A 173 58.24 26.11 -40.67
CA ASN A 173 58.72 27.27 -41.43
C ASN A 173 60.10 27.74 -40.94
N LEU A 174 60.32 27.74 -39.62
CA LEU A 174 61.62 28.05 -39.01
C LEU A 174 62.72 27.07 -39.45
N ASP A 175 62.43 25.77 -39.48
CA ASP A 175 63.37 24.75 -39.94
C ASP A 175 63.76 24.97 -41.42
N LEU A 176 62.77 25.30 -42.28
CA LEU A 176 63.03 25.62 -43.69
C LEU A 176 63.91 26.87 -43.85
N GLU A 177 63.68 27.91 -43.05
CA GLU A 177 64.52 29.12 -43.07
C GLU A 177 65.97 28.81 -42.63
N LEU A 178 66.16 27.96 -41.63
CA LEU A 178 67.48 27.54 -41.17
C LEU A 178 68.23 26.69 -42.21
N GLU A 179 67.54 25.78 -42.90
CA GLU A 179 68.13 25.01 -44.00
C GLU A 179 68.57 25.89 -45.18
N GLN A 180 67.79 26.93 -45.51
CA GLN A 180 68.17 27.88 -46.56
C GLN A 180 69.41 28.68 -46.19
N LYS A 181 69.52 29.11 -44.92
CA LYS A 181 70.69 29.86 -44.42
C LYS A 181 71.95 29.02 -44.30
N THR A 182 71.84 27.71 -44.09
CA THR A 182 73.01 26.82 -43.94
C THR A 182 73.56 26.28 -45.27
N LYS A 183 72.81 26.43 -46.38
CA LYS A 183 73.24 26.05 -47.74
C LYS A 183 73.95 27.18 -48.51
N HIS A 184 74.03 28.38 -47.94
CA HIS A 184 74.80 29.53 -48.44
C HIS A 184 76.04 29.76 -47.59
#